data_AF-A0A1V5YQN6-F1
#
_entry.id   AF-A0A1V5YQN6-F1
#
_cell.length_a   1.000
_cell.length_b   1.000
_cell.length_c   1.000
_cell.angle_alpha   90.00
_cell.angle_beta   90.00
_cell.angle_gamma   90.00
#
_symmetry.space_group_name_H-M   'P 1'
#
loop_
_entity.id
_entity.type
_entity.pdbx_description
1 polymer ?
#
loop_
_entity_poly.entity_id
_entity_poly.type
_entity_poly.pdbx_seq_one_letter_code
_entity_poly.pdbx_strand_id
1 'polypeptide(L)'
;MATLDFKDTILQFAERISKLKDSIGTEEATKNAFVMPMINALGYDVFNPLEVIPEFTCDIGTKKGEKIDYAIMKDGKPIMLIECKHWQQPLSLQHDNQLLRYFHVSDARFGVLTNGIEYRFYTDIDKNNVMDEKPFLVIDMQKLSDAKIEQLKSFHKSYFNENEILSTAAELKISNELKNIVKNEFSEPSNEFVRFFVKAINGSYTAKQVEQYTPLVKRSIQNHINDVISDRLNVAMENNKNARLEKEKTPTKTEELPEGAISVSEDGKVVTIQEEIDAYNIIRSILRKHIDAAQITYTDYQSYFVVQINDNSWYWVCRINIGKRKKQIGFPKENYKGCEWIQIETIDDIFKYENNLIEALNLSLSFIK
;
A
#
# COMPACT_ATOMS: atom_id res chain seq x y z
N MET A 1 20.46 19.34 8.59
CA MET A 1 19.08 19.02 9.03
C MET A 1 18.70 17.74 8.32
N ALA A 2 18.33 16.69 9.05
CA ALA A 2 17.81 15.48 8.41
C ALA A 2 16.56 15.88 7.61
N THR A 3 16.58 15.64 6.31
CA THR A 3 15.40 15.80 5.45
C THR A 3 14.34 14.86 6.01
N LEU A 4 13.20 15.40 6.42
CA LEU A 4 12.07 14.61 6.91
C LEU A 4 11.69 13.58 5.85
N ASP A 5 11.40 12.34 6.25
CA ASP A 5 10.96 11.32 5.30
C ASP A 5 9.63 11.75 4.64
N PHE A 6 9.44 11.37 3.37
CA PHE A 6 8.25 11.75 2.61
C PHE A 6 6.99 11.21 3.27
N LYS A 7 7.04 9.97 3.80
CA LYS A 7 5.92 9.35 4.51
C LYS A 7 5.52 10.18 5.73
N ASP A 8 6.50 10.55 6.55
CA ASP A 8 6.26 11.36 7.75
C ASP A 8 5.67 12.72 7.41
N THR A 9 6.17 13.36 6.34
CA THR A 9 5.64 14.63 5.84
C THR A 9 4.16 14.53 5.47
N ILE A 10 3.79 13.48 4.71
CA ILE A 10 2.42 13.24 4.28
C ILE A 10 1.50 12.89 5.45
N LEU A 11 1.97 12.08 6.42
CA LEU A 11 1.20 11.73 7.62
C LEU A 11 0.95 12.94 8.53
N GLN A 12 1.95 13.78 8.76
CA GLN A 12 1.78 15.03 9.50
C GLN A 12 0.81 15.98 8.79
N PHE A 13 0.87 16.03 7.46
CA PHE A 13 -0.04 16.84 6.68
C PHE A 13 -1.49 16.32 6.75
N ALA A 14 -1.70 15.01 6.71
CA ALA A 14 -3.02 14.38 6.94
C ALA A 14 -3.60 14.72 8.32
N GLU A 15 -2.77 14.70 9.37
CA GLU A 15 -3.18 15.09 10.72
C GLU A 15 -3.58 16.57 10.78
N ARG A 16 -2.81 17.44 10.12
CA ARG A 16 -3.11 18.87 10.02
C ARG A 16 -4.45 19.13 9.32
N ILE A 17 -4.73 18.46 8.20
CA ILE A 17 -6.02 18.53 7.50
C ILE A 17 -7.15 18.20 8.47
N SER A 18 -7.02 17.10 9.21
CA SER A 18 -8.05 16.61 10.13
C SER A 18 -8.36 17.62 11.24
N LYS A 19 -7.37 18.37 11.72
CA LYS A 19 -7.54 19.42 12.75
C LYS A 19 -8.11 20.73 12.21
N LEU A 20 -7.79 21.09 10.96
CA LEU A 20 -8.05 22.44 10.45
C LEU A 20 -9.24 22.53 9.50
N LYS A 21 -9.71 21.43 8.89
CA LYS A 21 -10.76 21.48 7.85
C LYS A 21 -12.00 22.27 8.25
N ASP A 22 -12.48 22.12 9.49
CA ASP A 22 -13.71 22.79 9.94
C ASP A 22 -13.53 24.32 10.12
N SER A 23 -12.30 24.81 10.13
CA SER A 23 -12.00 26.25 10.16
C SER A 23 -11.90 26.89 8.76
N ILE A 24 -11.94 26.08 7.70
CA ILE A 24 -11.83 26.53 6.31
C ILE A 24 -13.21 26.81 5.74
N GLY A 25 -13.48 28.08 5.40
CA GLY A 25 -14.80 28.52 4.93
C GLY A 25 -14.92 28.80 3.43
N THR A 26 -13.82 28.79 2.67
CA THR A 26 -13.84 29.12 1.23
C THR A 26 -12.95 28.18 0.42
N GLU A 27 -13.21 28.11 -0.89
CA GLU A 27 -12.37 27.33 -1.82
C GLU A 27 -10.95 27.89 -1.85
N GLU A 28 -10.79 29.21 -1.85
CA GLU A 28 -9.47 29.85 -1.79
C GLU A 28 -8.72 29.51 -0.50
N ALA A 29 -9.42 29.47 0.64
CA ALA A 29 -8.83 29.00 1.89
C ALA A 29 -8.47 27.50 1.82
N THR A 30 -9.22 26.67 1.09
CA THR A 30 -8.89 25.26 0.84
C THR A 30 -7.60 25.13 0.02
N LYS A 31 -7.48 25.92 -1.06
CA LYS A 31 -6.28 25.98 -1.91
C LYS A 31 -5.03 26.33 -1.08
N ASN A 32 -5.10 27.40 -0.29
CA ASN A 32 -3.98 27.86 0.53
C ASN A 32 -3.65 26.94 1.71
N ALA A 33 -4.67 26.39 2.40
CA ALA A 33 -4.46 25.60 3.61
C ALA A 33 -4.09 24.14 3.33
N PHE A 34 -4.54 23.57 2.21
CA PHE A 34 -4.39 22.15 1.91
C PHE A 34 -3.71 21.88 0.56
N VAL A 35 -4.13 22.53 -0.53
CA VAL A 35 -3.58 22.19 -1.86
C VAL A 35 -2.14 22.68 -2.02
N MET A 36 -1.82 23.93 -1.71
CA MET A 36 -0.46 24.46 -1.81
C MET A 36 0.54 23.71 -0.91
N PRO A 37 0.24 23.41 0.37
CA PRO A 37 1.12 22.59 1.19
C PRO A 37 1.35 21.19 0.62
N MET A 38 0.36 20.60 -0.04
CA MET A 38 0.52 19.31 -0.71
C MET A 38 1.46 19.40 -1.93
N ILE A 39 1.31 20.43 -2.76
CA ILE A 39 2.23 20.68 -3.89
C ILE A 39 3.67 20.84 -3.38
N ASN A 40 3.85 21.60 -2.29
CA ASN A 40 5.14 21.76 -1.65
C ASN A 40 5.66 20.45 -1.02
N ALA A 41 4.79 19.62 -0.44
CA ALA A 41 5.16 18.29 0.08
C ALA A 41 5.60 17.32 -1.03
N LEU A 42 5.09 17.49 -2.25
CA LEU A 42 5.58 16.82 -3.46
C LEU A 42 6.91 17.40 -3.98
N GLY A 43 7.50 18.39 -3.29
CA GLY A 43 8.81 18.94 -3.59
C GLY A 43 8.81 20.00 -4.70
N TYR A 44 7.63 20.48 -5.14
CA TYR A 44 7.52 21.58 -6.10
C TYR A 44 7.46 22.92 -5.37
N ASP A 45 8.24 23.90 -5.83
CA ASP A 45 8.28 25.22 -5.20
C ASP A 45 7.08 26.08 -5.63
N VAL A 46 6.11 26.22 -4.72
CA VAL A 46 4.90 27.04 -4.92
C VAL A 46 5.17 28.54 -5.05
N PHE A 47 6.38 29.00 -4.71
CA PHE A 47 6.80 30.40 -4.86
C PHE A 47 7.60 30.64 -6.15
N ASN A 48 7.95 29.57 -6.88
CA ASN A 48 8.63 29.67 -8.16
C ASN A 48 7.61 29.65 -9.31
N PRO A 49 7.32 30.80 -9.96
CA PRO A 49 6.32 30.88 -11.02
C PRO A 49 6.76 30.20 -12.33
N LEU A 50 7.98 29.66 -12.41
CA LEU A 50 8.41 28.82 -13.53
C LEU A 50 8.17 27.33 -13.28
N GLU A 51 7.81 26.97 -12.04
CA GLU A 51 7.61 25.59 -11.60
C GLU A 51 6.15 25.32 -11.21
N VAL A 52 5.54 26.23 -10.45
CA VAL A 52 4.12 26.17 -10.11
C VAL A 52 3.45 27.44 -10.60
N ILE A 53 2.62 27.32 -11.63
CA ILE A 53 1.89 28.46 -12.20
C ILE A 53 0.46 28.44 -11.66
N PRO A 54 0.07 29.38 -10.78
CA PRO A 54 -1.32 29.56 -10.39
C PRO A 54 -2.13 30.19 -11.53
N GLU A 55 -3.44 29.93 -11.57
CA GLU A 55 -4.35 30.50 -12.56
C GLU A 55 -3.86 30.32 -14.01
N PHE A 56 -3.33 29.13 -14.33
CA PHE A 56 -2.72 28.83 -15.61
C PHE A 56 -3.74 28.90 -16.76
N THR A 57 -3.32 29.51 -17.87
CA THR A 57 -4.14 29.67 -19.07
C THR A 57 -3.49 29.00 -20.27
N CYS A 58 -4.27 28.22 -21.03
CA CYS A 58 -3.90 27.75 -22.36
C CYS A 58 -4.53 28.68 -23.41
N ASP A 59 -3.80 28.99 -24.49
CA ASP A 59 -4.36 29.74 -25.60
C ASP A 59 -5.41 28.88 -26.35
N ILE A 60 -6.69 29.05 -26.01
CA ILE A 60 -7.81 28.36 -26.65
C ILE A 60 -8.56 29.35 -27.57
N GLY A 61 -8.59 29.05 -28.87
CA GLY A 61 -9.22 29.88 -29.91
C GLY A 61 -10.74 30.09 -29.82
N THR A 62 -11.44 29.54 -28.82
CA THR A 62 -12.92 29.60 -28.73
C THR A 62 -13.50 30.07 -27.39
N LYS A 63 -12.73 30.13 -26.30
CA LYS A 63 -13.17 30.73 -25.01
C LYS A 63 -12.02 31.46 -24.32
N LYS A 64 -12.03 32.79 -24.41
CA LYS A 64 -11.12 33.65 -23.64
C LYS A 64 -11.54 33.68 -22.16
N GLY A 65 -10.61 33.35 -21.25
CA GLY A 65 -10.70 33.74 -19.83
C GLY A 65 -10.99 32.66 -18.80
N GLU A 66 -11.18 31.39 -19.17
CA GLU A 66 -11.15 30.29 -18.18
C GLU A 66 -9.70 30.03 -17.76
N LYS A 67 -9.42 29.65 -16.51
CA LYS A 67 -8.06 29.42 -15.97
C LYS A 67 -8.02 28.24 -15.01
N ILE A 68 -7.11 27.29 -15.18
CA ILE A 68 -6.96 26.18 -14.23
C ILE A 68 -6.19 26.63 -12.99
N ASP A 69 -6.52 26.09 -11.81
CA ASP A 69 -6.00 26.62 -10.55
C ASP A 69 -4.49 26.55 -10.43
N TYR A 70 -3.89 25.40 -10.77
CA TYR A 70 -2.43 25.27 -10.81
C TYR A 70 -1.99 24.42 -11.99
N ALA A 71 -0.85 24.78 -12.57
CA ALA A 71 -0.07 23.92 -13.45
C ALA A 71 1.32 23.69 -12.85
N ILE A 72 1.74 22.43 -12.80
CA ILE A 72 3.10 22.05 -12.44
C ILE A 72 3.91 21.93 -13.74
N MET A 73 5.05 22.61 -13.76
CA MET A 73 5.91 22.75 -14.92
C MET A 73 7.21 21.95 -14.73
N LYS A 74 7.66 21.29 -15.79
CA LYS A 74 8.97 20.65 -15.87
C LYS A 74 9.56 20.97 -17.24
N ASP A 75 10.79 21.48 -17.24
CA ASP A 75 11.51 21.88 -18.46
C ASP A 75 10.70 22.81 -19.38
N GLY A 76 9.96 23.74 -18.77
CA GLY A 76 9.12 24.73 -19.46
C GLY A 76 7.80 24.19 -20.02
N LYS A 77 7.46 22.91 -19.78
CA LYS A 77 6.21 22.29 -20.21
C LYS A 77 5.31 21.92 -19.02
N PRO A 78 3.98 22.04 -19.14
CA PRO A 78 3.08 21.57 -18.11
C PRO A 78 3.11 20.04 -18.07
N ILE A 79 3.36 19.46 -16.91
CA ILE A 79 3.32 18.00 -16.69
C ILE A 79 2.06 17.56 -15.93
N MET A 80 1.50 18.44 -15.10
CA MET A 80 0.32 18.15 -14.29
C MET A 80 -0.56 19.39 -14.15
N LEU A 81 -1.85 19.23 -14.36
CA LEU A 81 -2.87 20.26 -14.17
C LEU A 81 -3.70 19.95 -12.94
N ILE A 82 -3.94 20.93 -12.07
CA ILE A 82 -4.65 20.75 -10.80
C ILE A 82 -5.84 21.69 -10.77
N GLU A 83 -7.02 21.11 -10.59
CA GLU A 83 -8.28 21.80 -10.37
C GLU A 83 -8.74 21.54 -8.94
N CYS A 84 -9.09 22.60 -8.22
CA CYS A 84 -9.41 22.55 -6.80
C CYS A 84 -10.90 22.85 -6.57
N LYS A 85 -11.45 22.28 -5.50
CA LYS A 85 -12.79 22.56 -5.00
C LYS A 85 -12.75 22.88 -3.52
N HIS A 86 -13.84 23.42 -3.00
CA HIS A 86 -14.03 23.56 -1.55
C HIS A 86 -13.94 22.19 -0.85
N TRP A 87 -13.32 22.11 0.33
CA TRP A 87 -13.09 20.83 1.03
C TRP A 87 -14.35 20.00 1.31
N GLN A 88 -15.50 20.66 1.49
CA GLN A 88 -16.81 20.01 1.68
C GLN A 88 -17.47 19.55 0.38
N GLN A 89 -16.99 20.01 -0.78
CA GLN A 89 -17.58 19.69 -2.06
C GLN A 89 -17.15 18.28 -2.51
N PRO A 90 -18.09 17.42 -2.91
CA PRO A 90 -17.75 16.14 -3.51
C PRO A 90 -17.11 16.35 -4.88
N LEU A 91 -16.09 15.56 -5.18
CA LEU A 91 -15.39 15.63 -6.46
C LEU A 91 -16.18 14.91 -7.55
N SER A 92 -16.47 15.60 -8.66
CA SER A 92 -17.16 15.03 -9.82
C SER A 92 -16.74 15.71 -11.12
N LEU A 93 -16.24 14.92 -12.08
CA LEU A 93 -15.91 15.42 -13.42
C LEU A 93 -17.14 15.93 -14.19
N GLN A 94 -18.35 15.46 -13.88
CA GLN A 94 -19.58 15.85 -14.58
C GLN A 94 -19.97 17.32 -14.35
N HIS A 95 -19.50 17.91 -13.25
CA HIS A 95 -19.70 19.31 -12.92
C HIS A 95 -18.48 20.17 -13.25
N ASP A 96 -17.29 19.54 -13.37
CA ASP A 96 -16.00 20.21 -13.52
C ASP A 96 -15.40 20.00 -14.93
N ASN A 97 -16.04 20.61 -15.92
CA ASN A 97 -15.56 20.56 -17.31
C ASN A 97 -14.24 21.33 -17.54
N GLN A 98 -13.72 22.05 -16.54
CA GLN A 98 -12.53 22.87 -16.69
C GLN A 98 -11.26 22.04 -16.86
N LEU A 99 -11.03 21.10 -15.94
CA LEU A 99 -9.90 20.17 -16.02
C LEU A 99 -9.91 19.39 -17.34
N LEU A 100 -11.09 18.89 -17.77
CA LEU A 100 -11.26 18.18 -19.05
C LEU A 100 -10.86 19.04 -20.26
N ARG A 101 -11.36 20.28 -20.34
CA ARG A 101 -11.06 21.18 -21.45
C ARG A 101 -9.57 21.53 -21.50
N TYR A 102 -8.98 21.82 -20.34
CA TYR A 102 -7.58 22.19 -20.23
C TYR A 102 -6.63 21.05 -20.53
N PHE A 103 -6.94 19.86 -20.03
CA PHE A 103 -6.18 18.65 -20.32
C PHE A 103 -6.12 18.38 -21.83
N HIS A 104 -7.23 18.57 -22.55
CA HIS A 104 -7.29 18.29 -23.99
C HIS A 104 -6.37 19.17 -24.85
N VAL A 105 -6.12 20.41 -24.41
CA VAL A 105 -5.37 21.44 -25.16
C VAL A 105 -3.98 21.69 -24.58
N SER A 106 -3.60 20.96 -23.53
CA SER A 106 -2.31 21.05 -22.85
C SER A 106 -1.42 19.86 -23.22
N ASP A 107 -0.11 20.04 -23.09
CA ASP A 107 0.86 18.94 -23.18
C ASP A 107 0.94 18.11 -21.89
N ALA A 108 0.19 18.50 -20.84
CA ALA A 108 0.18 17.79 -19.57
C ALA A 108 -0.36 16.37 -19.71
N ARG A 109 0.34 15.41 -19.12
CA ARG A 109 -0.05 14.00 -19.07
C ARG A 109 -0.92 13.66 -17.87
N PHE A 110 -0.93 14.50 -16.84
CA PHE A 110 -1.65 14.24 -15.60
C PHE A 110 -2.64 15.35 -15.27
N GLY A 111 -3.85 14.96 -14.89
CA GLY A 111 -4.89 15.84 -14.38
C GLY A 111 -5.20 15.47 -12.94
N VAL A 112 -5.36 16.46 -12.07
CA VAL A 112 -5.69 16.25 -10.66
C VAL A 112 -6.92 17.06 -10.31
N LEU A 113 -7.97 16.38 -9.85
CA LEU A 113 -9.12 17.01 -9.25
C LEU A 113 -9.04 16.80 -7.74
N THR A 114 -9.09 17.87 -6.95
CA THR A 114 -8.92 17.79 -5.50
C THR A 114 -9.79 18.77 -4.72
N ASN A 115 -10.14 18.41 -3.50
CA ASN A 115 -10.74 19.32 -2.51
C ASN A 115 -9.81 19.52 -1.30
N GLY A 116 -8.52 19.21 -1.46
CA GLY A 116 -7.51 19.27 -0.39
C GLY A 116 -7.54 18.08 0.57
N ILE A 117 -8.59 17.24 0.58
CA ILE A 117 -8.67 16.01 1.38
C ILE A 117 -8.55 14.78 0.49
N GLU A 118 -9.27 14.77 -0.63
CA GLU A 118 -9.17 13.74 -1.65
C GLU A 118 -8.45 14.29 -2.88
N TYR A 119 -7.54 13.52 -3.45
CA TYR A 119 -6.81 13.82 -4.68
C TYR A 119 -7.06 12.70 -5.68
N ARG A 120 -7.71 13.02 -6.79
CA ARG A 120 -8.01 12.10 -7.88
C ARG A 120 -7.09 12.40 -9.06
N PHE A 121 -6.22 11.45 -9.39
CA PHE A 121 -5.29 11.57 -10.49
C PHE A 121 -5.84 10.87 -11.73
N TYR A 122 -5.77 11.58 -12.84
CA TYR A 122 -6.25 11.20 -14.16
C TYR A 122 -5.09 11.28 -15.15
N THR A 123 -5.22 10.52 -16.23
CA THR A 123 -4.28 10.41 -17.33
C THR A 123 -5.08 10.15 -18.61
N ASP A 124 -4.41 9.99 -19.73
CA ASP A 124 -4.97 9.78 -21.07
C ASP A 124 -4.56 8.45 -21.69
N ILE A 125 -4.68 7.36 -20.91
CA ILE A 125 -4.28 6.02 -21.37
C ILE A 125 -5.20 5.53 -22.48
N ASP A 126 -6.50 5.85 -22.42
CA ASP A 126 -7.46 5.36 -23.43
C ASP A 126 -7.25 6.03 -24.78
N LYS A 127 -6.98 7.33 -24.76
CA LYS A 127 -6.80 8.12 -25.96
C LYS A 127 -5.91 9.31 -25.67
N ASN A 128 -4.84 9.42 -26.45
CA ASN A 128 -3.86 10.50 -26.33
C ASN A 128 -4.53 11.88 -26.29
N ASN A 129 -4.14 12.69 -25.30
CA ASN A 129 -4.67 14.03 -25.00
C ASN A 129 -6.19 14.06 -24.75
N VAL A 130 -6.78 12.95 -24.33
CA VAL A 130 -8.17 12.91 -23.86
C VAL A 130 -8.15 12.25 -22.49
N MET A 131 -8.45 13.03 -21.47
CA MET A 131 -8.44 12.56 -20.09
C MET A 131 -9.45 11.42 -19.89
N ASP A 132 -9.00 10.33 -19.27
CA ASP A 132 -9.81 9.18 -18.90
C ASP A 132 -10.95 9.61 -17.95
N GLU A 133 -12.12 8.99 -18.08
CA GLU A 133 -13.29 9.32 -17.25
C GLU A 133 -13.12 8.91 -15.77
N LYS A 134 -12.26 7.92 -15.50
CA LYS A 134 -12.01 7.38 -14.16
C LYS A 134 -10.58 7.68 -13.74
N PRO A 135 -10.37 8.09 -12.48
CA PRO A 135 -9.02 8.28 -11.98
C PRO A 135 -8.33 6.91 -11.83
N PHE A 136 -7.03 6.86 -12.13
CA PHE A 136 -6.23 5.65 -11.90
C PHE A 136 -5.71 5.57 -10.46
N LEU A 137 -5.56 6.72 -9.80
CA LEU A 137 -5.11 6.84 -8.41
C LEU A 137 -6.03 7.79 -7.64
N VAL A 138 -6.48 7.34 -6.46
CA VAL A 138 -7.28 8.15 -5.52
C VAL A 138 -6.65 8.11 -4.14
N ILE A 139 -6.12 9.26 -3.72
CA ILE A 139 -5.55 9.47 -2.40
C ILE A 139 -6.58 10.17 -1.53
N ASP A 140 -6.96 9.55 -0.43
CA ASP A 140 -7.79 10.16 0.61
C ASP A 140 -6.88 10.36 1.82
N MET A 141 -6.60 11.61 2.16
CA MET A 141 -5.69 11.98 3.24
C MET A 141 -6.18 11.50 4.61
N GLN A 142 -7.47 11.20 4.78
CA GLN A 142 -8.03 10.63 6.02
C GLN A 142 -8.01 9.10 6.03
N LYS A 143 -7.69 8.46 4.90
CA LYS A 143 -7.65 7.00 4.73
C LYS A 143 -6.40 6.58 3.97
N LEU A 144 -5.26 7.06 4.44
CA LEU A 144 -3.96 6.72 3.88
C LEU A 144 -3.55 5.29 4.26
N SER A 145 -2.92 4.62 3.31
CA SER A 145 -2.20 3.38 3.52
C SER A 145 -0.78 3.55 2.98
N ASP A 146 0.16 2.75 3.49
CA ASP A 146 1.56 2.80 3.03
C ASP A 146 1.68 2.64 1.51
N ALA A 147 0.88 1.73 0.92
CA ALA A 147 0.84 1.54 -0.53
C ALA A 147 0.38 2.81 -1.28
N LYS A 148 -0.60 3.55 -0.74
CA LYS A 148 -1.07 4.82 -1.34
C LYS A 148 -0.03 5.92 -1.22
N ILE A 149 0.71 5.97 -0.10
CA ILE A 149 1.79 6.95 0.09
C ILE A 149 2.92 6.68 -0.91
N GLU A 150 3.27 5.41 -1.12
CA GLU A 150 4.31 5.05 -2.10
C GLU A 150 3.87 5.39 -3.54
N GLN A 151 2.60 5.14 -3.89
CA GLN A 151 2.05 5.57 -5.18
C GLN A 151 2.02 7.10 -5.34
N LEU A 152 1.75 7.84 -4.27
CA LEU A 152 1.80 9.30 -4.29
C LEU A 152 3.24 9.83 -4.44
N LYS A 153 4.22 9.12 -3.86
CA LYS A 153 5.65 9.46 -3.91
C LYS A 153 6.20 9.51 -5.34
N SER A 154 5.63 8.74 -6.28
CA SER A 154 6.04 8.82 -7.70
C SER A 154 5.76 10.20 -8.31
N PHE A 155 4.84 10.98 -7.75
CA PHE A 155 4.56 12.36 -8.19
C PHE A 155 5.48 13.40 -7.56
N HIS A 156 6.31 13.01 -6.58
CA HIS A 156 7.27 13.92 -5.98
C HIS A 156 8.37 14.26 -6.99
N LYS A 157 8.76 15.54 -7.05
CA LYS A 157 9.71 16.10 -8.03
C LYS A 157 10.95 15.24 -8.28
N SER A 158 11.58 14.75 -7.21
CA SER A 158 12.80 13.93 -7.28
C SER A 158 12.61 12.53 -7.89
N TYR A 159 11.39 12.00 -7.89
CA TYR A 159 11.06 10.65 -8.38
C TYR A 159 10.16 10.68 -9.62
N PHE A 160 9.78 11.87 -10.09
CA PHE A 160 8.82 12.02 -11.18
C PHE A 160 9.39 11.48 -12.50
N ASN A 161 8.83 10.36 -12.92
CA ASN A 161 9.08 9.72 -14.21
C ASN A 161 7.74 9.45 -14.91
N GLU A 162 7.44 10.24 -15.94
CA GLU A 162 6.19 10.17 -16.70
C GLU A 162 5.90 8.76 -17.22
N ASN A 163 6.88 8.09 -17.83
CA ASN A 163 6.69 6.77 -18.43
C ASN A 163 6.39 5.69 -17.38
N GLU A 164 7.05 5.74 -16.22
CA GLU A 164 6.82 4.79 -15.13
C GLU A 164 5.45 5.00 -14.47
N ILE A 165 5.05 6.27 -14.28
CA ILE A 165 3.73 6.60 -13.74
C ILE A 165 2.63 6.15 -14.72
N LEU A 166 2.81 6.39 -16.02
CA LEU A 166 1.86 5.95 -17.05
C LEU A 166 1.75 4.42 -17.11
N SER A 167 2.87 3.70 -17.02
CA SER A 167 2.88 2.23 -16.94
C SER A 167 2.12 1.73 -15.71
N THR A 168 2.41 2.31 -14.54
CA THR A 168 1.74 1.97 -13.28
C THR A 168 0.24 2.27 -13.36
N ALA A 169 -0.13 3.41 -13.96
CA ALA A 169 -1.53 3.78 -14.15
C ALA A 169 -2.27 2.78 -15.04
N ALA A 170 -1.65 2.29 -16.11
CA ALA A 170 -2.21 1.26 -16.98
C ALA A 170 -2.43 -0.07 -16.23
N GLU A 171 -1.45 -0.50 -15.45
CA GLU A 171 -1.57 -1.70 -14.61
C GLU A 171 -2.67 -1.57 -13.55
N LEU A 172 -2.74 -0.43 -12.85
CA LEU A 172 -3.76 -0.15 -11.84
C LEU A 172 -5.16 -0.12 -12.45
N LYS A 173 -5.31 0.45 -13.64
CA LYS A 173 -6.57 0.47 -14.37
C LYS A 173 -7.06 -0.94 -14.68
N ILE A 174 -6.20 -1.77 -15.29
CA ILE A 174 -6.51 -3.17 -15.59
C ILE A 174 -6.83 -3.95 -14.31
N SER A 175 -6.02 -3.79 -13.26
CA SER A 175 -6.24 -4.45 -11.97
C SER A 175 -7.59 -4.07 -11.35
N ASN A 176 -8.00 -2.82 -11.45
CA ASN A 176 -9.29 -2.35 -10.93
C ASN A 176 -10.46 -2.91 -11.75
N GLU A 177 -10.34 -2.98 -13.07
CA GLU A 177 -11.34 -3.61 -13.94
C GLU A 177 -11.49 -5.10 -13.63
N LEU A 178 -10.37 -5.82 -13.52
CA LEU A 178 -10.36 -7.24 -13.12
C LEU A 178 -11.02 -7.44 -11.76
N LYS A 179 -10.71 -6.59 -10.78
CA LYS A 179 -11.33 -6.65 -9.45
C LYS A 179 -12.85 -6.44 -9.52
N ASN A 180 -13.32 -5.54 -10.37
CA ASN A 180 -14.74 -5.31 -10.56
C ASN A 180 -15.42 -6.50 -11.25
N ILE A 181 -14.79 -7.10 -12.26
CA ILE A 181 -15.28 -8.31 -12.91
C ILE A 181 -15.39 -9.44 -11.89
N VAL A 182 -14.34 -9.71 -11.12
CA VAL A 182 -14.33 -10.75 -10.06
C VAL A 182 -15.44 -10.49 -9.04
N LYS A 183 -15.59 -9.24 -8.58
CA LYS A 183 -16.66 -8.87 -7.65
C LYS A 183 -18.04 -9.15 -8.23
N ASN A 184 -18.27 -8.78 -9.48
CA ASN A 184 -19.54 -9.01 -10.17
C ASN A 184 -19.81 -10.50 -10.32
N GLU A 185 -18.85 -11.27 -10.81
CA GLU A 185 -18.94 -12.73 -10.96
C GLU A 185 -19.21 -13.45 -9.62
N PHE A 186 -18.66 -12.95 -8.51
CA PHE A 186 -18.92 -13.53 -7.18
C PHE A 186 -20.34 -13.20 -6.69
N SER A 187 -20.86 -12.03 -7.03
CA SER A 187 -22.21 -11.60 -6.64
C SER A 187 -23.31 -12.19 -7.53
N GLU A 188 -23.05 -12.29 -8.82
CA GLU A 188 -23.94 -12.74 -9.87
C GLU A 188 -23.12 -13.48 -10.94
N PRO A 189 -22.86 -14.78 -10.73
CA PRO A 189 -22.07 -15.59 -11.66
C PRO A 189 -22.67 -15.59 -13.07
N SER A 190 -21.87 -15.23 -14.05
CA SER A 190 -22.24 -15.31 -15.46
C SER A 190 -22.25 -16.76 -15.96
N ASN A 191 -22.97 -17.01 -17.06
CA ASN A 191 -22.98 -18.34 -17.67
C ASN A 191 -21.57 -18.80 -18.08
N GLU A 192 -20.70 -17.89 -18.51
CA GLU A 192 -19.32 -18.21 -18.90
C GLU A 192 -18.48 -18.63 -17.69
N PHE A 193 -18.59 -17.88 -16.60
CA PHE A 193 -17.91 -18.22 -15.34
C PHE A 193 -18.41 -19.56 -14.78
N VAL A 194 -19.71 -19.85 -14.86
CA VAL A 194 -20.26 -21.14 -14.43
C VAL A 194 -19.79 -22.29 -15.34
N ARG A 195 -19.69 -22.08 -16.65
CA ARG A 195 -19.14 -23.09 -17.59
C ARG A 195 -17.74 -23.54 -17.22
N PHE A 196 -16.90 -22.63 -16.72
CA PHE A 196 -15.56 -22.97 -16.24
C PHE A 196 -15.61 -24.06 -15.15
N PHE A 197 -16.44 -23.88 -14.12
CA PHE A 197 -16.61 -24.87 -13.05
C PHE A 197 -17.25 -26.17 -13.53
N VAL A 198 -18.31 -26.08 -14.35
CA VAL A 198 -18.98 -27.28 -14.89
C VAL A 198 -18.00 -28.12 -15.72
N LYS A 199 -17.19 -27.47 -16.57
CA LYS A 199 -16.18 -28.14 -17.38
C LYS A 199 -15.06 -28.73 -16.50
N ALA A 200 -14.62 -28.03 -15.46
CA ALA A 200 -13.61 -28.54 -14.54
C ALA A 200 -14.08 -29.81 -13.78
N ILE A 201 -15.38 -29.89 -13.48
CA ILE A 201 -15.97 -31.04 -12.77
C ILE A 201 -16.30 -32.20 -13.72
N ASN A 202 -16.91 -31.90 -14.88
CA ASN A 202 -17.52 -32.91 -15.76
C ASN A 202 -16.76 -33.12 -17.09
N GLY A 203 -15.65 -32.41 -17.32
CA GLY A 203 -14.88 -32.41 -18.58
C GLY A 203 -15.55 -31.65 -19.73
N SER A 204 -16.87 -31.51 -19.71
CA SER A 204 -17.69 -30.78 -20.68
C SER A 204 -18.87 -30.09 -19.98
N TYR A 205 -19.60 -29.24 -20.70
CA TYR A 205 -20.78 -28.56 -20.17
C TYR A 205 -21.96 -28.64 -21.15
N THR A 206 -23.17 -28.66 -20.60
CA THR A 206 -24.44 -28.49 -21.32
C THR A 206 -25.19 -27.29 -20.75
N ALA A 207 -26.10 -26.68 -21.53
CA ALA A 207 -26.88 -25.53 -21.06
C ALA A 207 -27.67 -25.85 -19.77
N LYS A 208 -28.26 -27.05 -19.68
CA LYS A 208 -28.98 -27.54 -18.50
C LYS A 208 -28.09 -27.67 -17.27
N GLN A 209 -26.85 -28.16 -17.44
CA GLN A 209 -25.88 -28.23 -16.34
C GLN A 209 -25.45 -26.84 -15.89
N VAL A 210 -25.24 -25.90 -16.82
CA VAL A 210 -24.89 -24.52 -16.46
C VAL A 210 -26.01 -23.90 -15.62
N GLU A 211 -27.26 -23.98 -16.07
CA GLU A 211 -28.42 -23.46 -15.33
C GLU A 211 -28.56 -24.09 -13.93
N GLN A 212 -28.38 -25.41 -13.83
CA GLN A 212 -28.41 -26.12 -12.55
C GLN A 212 -27.27 -25.70 -11.62
N TYR A 213 -26.07 -25.43 -12.16
CA TYR A 213 -24.87 -25.14 -11.37
C TYR A 213 -24.77 -23.67 -10.99
N THR A 214 -25.38 -22.73 -11.72
CA THR A 214 -25.37 -21.30 -11.40
C THR A 214 -25.70 -20.98 -9.93
N PRO A 215 -26.84 -21.43 -9.36
CA PRO A 215 -27.15 -21.16 -7.95
C PRO A 215 -26.19 -21.88 -6.98
N LEU A 216 -25.62 -23.03 -7.37
CA LEU A 216 -24.67 -23.78 -6.55
C LEU A 216 -23.31 -23.10 -6.51
N VAL A 217 -22.82 -22.58 -7.64
CA VAL A 217 -21.58 -21.80 -7.74
C VAL A 217 -21.69 -20.54 -6.88
N LYS A 218 -22.78 -19.78 -7.04
CA LYS A 218 -23.04 -18.58 -6.22
C LYS A 218 -23.01 -18.89 -4.73
N ARG A 219 -23.74 -19.93 -4.29
CA ARG A 219 -23.78 -20.34 -2.89
C ARG A 219 -22.41 -20.81 -2.39
N SER A 220 -21.68 -21.56 -3.20
CA SER A 220 -20.35 -22.08 -2.83
C SER A 220 -19.33 -20.95 -2.63
N ILE A 221 -19.35 -19.93 -3.50
CA ILE A 221 -18.52 -18.73 -3.35
C ILE A 221 -18.90 -17.97 -2.08
N GLN A 222 -20.20 -17.74 -1.85
CA GLN A 222 -20.66 -17.04 -0.65
C GLN A 222 -20.29 -17.78 0.63
N ASN A 223 -20.47 -19.11 0.66
CA ASN A 223 -20.07 -19.94 1.79
C ASN A 223 -18.57 -19.85 2.02
N HIS A 224 -17.74 -19.99 0.98
CA HIS A 224 -16.29 -19.87 1.13
C HIS A 224 -15.86 -18.49 1.67
N ILE A 225 -16.47 -17.40 1.20
CA ILE A 225 -16.21 -16.06 1.72
C ILE A 225 -16.61 -15.98 3.20
N ASN A 226 -17.78 -16.52 3.56
CA ASN A 226 -18.25 -16.55 4.95
C ASN A 226 -17.33 -17.41 5.84
N ASP A 227 -16.81 -18.53 5.33
CA ASP A 227 -15.86 -19.38 6.04
C ASP A 227 -14.56 -18.62 6.28
N VAL A 228 -14.00 -17.96 5.26
CA VAL A 228 -12.79 -17.12 5.41
C VAL A 228 -13.01 -15.96 6.39
N ILE A 229 -14.17 -15.31 6.36
CA ILE A 229 -14.52 -14.25 7.30
C ILE A 229 -14.68 -14.83 8.71
N SER A 230 -15.35 -15.97 8.84
CA SER A 230 -15.57 -16.65 10.12
C SER A 230 -14.27 -17.13 10.71
N ASP A 231 -13.34 -17.66 9.91
CA ASP A 231 -12.00 -18.05 10.35
C ASP A 231 -11.23 -16.84 10.85
N ARG A 232 -11.26 -15.72 10.11
CA ARG A 232 -10.63 -14.46 10.57
C ARG A 232 -11.29 -13.87 11.81
N LEU A 233 -12.62 -13.91 11.90
CA LEU A 233 -13.38 -13.42 13.05
C LEU A 233 -13.22 -14.33 14.25
N ASN A 234 -13.17 -15.65 14.07
CA ASN A 234 -12.91 -16.62 15.12
C ASN A 234 -11.49 -16.43 15.66
N VAL A 235 -10.50 -16.16 14.80
CA VAL A 235 -9.16 -15.75 15.25
C VAL A 235 -9.24 -14.43 16.07
N ALA A 236 -10.00 -13.43 15.62
CA ALA A 236 -10.18 -12.17 16.35
C ALA A 236 -11.05 -12.30 17.62
N MET A 237 -11.97 -13.26 17.67
CA MET A 237 -12.89 -13.54 18.78
C MET A 237 -12.26 -14.50 19.79
N GLU A 238 -11.38 -15.42 19.40
CA GLU A 238 -10.53 -16.17 20.31
C GLU A 238 -9.54 -15.22 21.00
N ASN A 239 -8.99 -14.25 20.27
CA ASN A 239 -8.22 -13.15 20.88
C ASN A 239 -9.07 -12.31 21.86
N ASN A 240 -10.35 -12.08 21.57
CA ASN A 240 -11.26 -11.35 22.48
C ASN A 240 -11.89 -12.22 23.58
N LYS A 241 -12.07 -13.52 23.40
CA LYS A 241 -12.51 -14.47 24.44
C LYS A 241 -11.39 -14.69 25.42
N ASN A 242 -10.14 -14.76 24.97
CA ASN A 242 -8.97 -14.70 25.86
C ASN A 242 -8.98 -13.38 26.66
N ALA A 243 -9.35 -12.25 26.05
CA ALA A 243 -9.51 -10.97 26.77
C ALA A 243 -10.79 -10.83 27.64
N ARG A 244 -11.85 -11.63 27.42
CA ARG A 244 -13.12 -11.59 28.19
C ARG A 244 -13.23 -12.67 29.27
N LEU A 245 -12.57 -13.83 29.08
CA LEU A 245 -12.46 -14.87 30.10
C LEU A 245 -11.58 -14.41 31.29
N GLU A 246 -10.83 -13.31 31.14
CA GLU A 246 -10.06 -12.66 32.21
C GLU A 246 -10.90 -11.80 33.18
N LYS A 247 -12.20 -11.54 32.92
CA LYS A 247 -12.99 -10.59 33.76
C LYS A 247 -14.08 -11.17 34.66
N GLU A 248 -14.35 -12.47 34.64
CA GLU A 248 -15.25 -13.09 35.64
C GLU A 248 -14.72 -14.44 36.13
N LYS A 249 -13.86 -14.38 37.17
CA LYS A 249 -13.94 -15.15 38.43
C LYS A 249 -12.71 -14.89 39.30
N THR A 250 -12.91 -14.24 40.45
CA THR A 250 -12.07 -14.47 41.64
C THR A 250 -12.49 -15.80 42.31
N PRO A 251 -11.64 -16.47 43.12
CA PRO A 251 -10.19 -16.32 43.28
C PRO A 251 -9.42 -17.65 43.05
N THR A 252 -8.09 -17.54 43.00
CA THR A 252 -7.08 -18.60 43.22
C THR A 252 -6.59 -19.40 42.00
N LYS A 253 -5.66 -18.82 41.23
CA LYS A 253 -4.24 -19.23 41.07
C LYS A 253 -3.65 -18.49 39.86
N THR A 254 -2.42 -18.02 40.04
CA THR A 254 -1.54 -17.36 39.06
C THR A 254 -1.32 -18.21 37.81
N GLU A 255 -1.63 -17.67 36.62
CA GLU A 255 -1.17 -18.15 35.29
C GLU A 255 -0.98 -16.88 34.43
N GLU A 256 0.21 -16.28 34.38
CA GLU A 256 1.39 -16.61 33.56
C GLU A 256 1.21 -16.29 32.06
N LEU A 257 2.02 -15.34 31.59
CA LEU A 257 2.33 -15.06 30.19
C LEU A 257 2.56 -16.39 29.45
N PRO A 258 2.21 -16.52 28.14
CA PRO A 258 2.63 -17.67 27.37
C PRO A 258 4.15 -17.83 27.55
N GLU A 259 4.58 -19.04 27.89
CA GLU A 259 5.95 -19.35 28.30
C GLU A 259 6.94 -18.75 27.27
N GLY A 260 7.65 -17.69 27.69
CA GLY A 260 8.60 -16.96 26.87
C GLY A 260 8.13 -15.67 26.17
N ALA A 261 6.92 -15.12 26.29
CA ALA A 261 6.64 -13.82 25.65
C ALA A 261 7.45 -12.65 26.27
N ILE A 262 8.21 -11.90 25.45
CA ILE A 262 9.04 -10.77 25.91
C ILE A 262 8.37 -9.41 25.63
N SER A 263 7.70 -9.26 24.49
CA SER A 263 7.05 -8.00 24.12
C SER A 263 5.84 -8.20 23.24
N VAL A 264 4.87 -7.31 23.36
CA VAL A 264 3.65 -7.29 22.56
C VAL A 264 3.53 -5.91 21.91
N SER A 265 3.26 -5.85 20.61
CA SER A 265 3.03 -4.59 19.89
C SER A 265 1.81 -3.84 20.46
N GLU A 266 1.78 -2.51 20.31
CA GLU A 266 0.69 -1.67 20.83
C GLU A 266 -0.71 -2.06 20.31
N ASP A 267 -0.78 -2.70 19.14
CA ASP A 267 -2.02 -3.21 18.55
C ASP A 267 -2.32 -4.69 18.88
N GLY A 268 -1.48 -5.32 19.70
CA GLY A 268 -1.62 -6.71 20.16
C GLY A 268 -1.43 -7.78 19.09
N LYS A 269 -1.02 -7.41 17.86
CA LYS A 269 -0.95 -8.34 16.72
C LYS A 269 0.37 -9.06 16.57
N VAL A 270 1.44 -8.51 17.14
CA VAL A 270 2.78 -9.07 17.10
C VAL A 270 3.20 -9.37 18.53
N VAL A 271 3.43 -10.66 18.82
CA VAL A 271 3.88 -11.14 20.12
C VAL A 271 5.27 -11.70 19.88
N THR A 272 6.28 -10.93 20.27
CA THR A 272 7.66 -11.38 20.18
C THR A 272 7.92 -12.36 21.33
N ILE A 273 8.26 -13.58 20.98
CA ILE A 273 8.56 -14.64 21.95
C ILE A 273 10.07 -14.76 22.21
N GLN A 274 10.42 -15.36 23.33
CA GLN A 274 11.79 -15.52 23.81
C GLN A 274 12.60 -16.32 22.82
N GLU A 275 11.99 -17.32 22.18
CA GLU A 275 12.66 -18.08 21.13
C GLU A 275 13.06 -17.21 19.91
N GLU A 276 12.31 -16.16 19.57
CA GLU A 276 12.67 -15.25 18.46
C GLU A 276 13.84 -14.34 18.84
N ILE A 277 13.83 -13.84 20.08
CA ILE A 277 14.95 -13.06 20.62
C ILE A 277 16.19 -13.93 20.83
N ASP A 278 16.05 -15.18 21.25
CA ASP A 278 17.14 -16.13 21.38
C ASP A 278 17.72 -16.49 20.00
N ALA A 279 16.85 -16.72 19.01
CA ALA A 279 17.27 -16.93 17.62
C ALA A 279 18.03 -15.72 17.07
N TYR A 280 17.51 -14.51 17.30
CA TYR A 280 18.19 -13.27 16.97
C TYR A 280 19.54 -13.15 17.67
N ASN A 281 19.63 -13.46 18.95
CA ASN A 281 20.87 -13.39 19.72
C ASN A 281 21.91 -14.41 19.22
N ILE A 282 21.49 -15.61 18.84
CA ILE A 282 22.35 -16.62 18.20
C ILE A 282 22.89 -16.07 16.88
N ILE A 283 22.01 -15.58 16.00
CA ILE A 283 22.41 -15.01 14.70
C ILE A 283 23.34 -13.81 14.90
N ARG A 284 23.00 -12.90 15.81
CA ARG A 284 23.83 -11.75 16.16
C ARG A 284 25.19 -12.16 16.71
N SER A 285 25.27 -13.24 17.49
CA SER A 285 26.53 -13.78 18.03
C SER A 285 27.43 -14.38 16.96
N ILE A 286 26.83 -14.94 15.90
CA ILE A 286 27.54 -15.46 14.73
C ILE A 286 28.05 -14.29 13.89
N LEU A 287 27.16 -13.37 13.52
CA LEU A 287 27.43 -12.30 12.56
C LEU A 287 28.30 -11.16 13.12
N ARG A 288 28.31 -10.92 14.45
CA ARG A 288 29.17 -9.89 15.08
C ARG A 288 30.67 -10.08 14.85
N LYS A 289 31.10 -11.26 14.39
CA LYS A 289 32.48 -11.53 13.96
C LYS A 289 32.82 -10.85 12.63
N HIS A 290 31.81 -10.47 11.85
CA HIS A 290 31.93 -9.97 10.49
C HIS A 290 31.39 -8.54 10.29
N ILE A 291 30.48 -8.08 11.16
CA ILE A 291 29.91 -6.73 11.13
C ILE A 291 29.71 -6.21 12.56
N ASP A 292 29.64 -4.89 12.73
CA ASP A 292 29.27 -4.29 14.01
C ASP A 292 27.89 -4.81 14.47
N ALA A 293 27.84 -5.29 15.71
CA ALA A 293 26.64 -5.83 16.32
C ALA A 293 25.52 -4.80 16.49
N ALA A 294 25.81 -3.50 16.36
CA ALA A 294 24.82 -2.42 16.31
C ALA A 294 24.12 -2.32 14.95
N GLN A 295 24.73 -2.81 13.87
CA GLN A 295 24.16 -2.79 12.52
C GLN A 295 23.22 -3.97 12.26
N ILE A 296 23.29 -5.02 13.08
CA ILE A 296 22.41 -6.18 12.98
C ILE A 296 21.13 -5.82 13.71
N THR A 297 20.04 -5.66 12.97
CA THR A 297 18.73 -5.33 13.51
C THR A 297 17.71 -6.40 13.15
N TYR A 298 16.53 -6.31 13.75
CA TYR A 298 15.44 -7.23 13.45
C TYR A 298 14.12 -6.48 13.29
N THR A 299 13.20 -7.10 12.57
CA THR A 299 11.81 -6.65 12.51
C THR A 299 10.91 -7.87 12.63
N ASP A 300 9.99 -7.80 13.58
CA ASP A 300 9.03 -8.86 13.84
C ASP A 300 7.76 -8.60 13.03
N TYR A 301 7.39 -9.55 12.18
CA TYR A 301 6.14 -9.54 11.44
C TYR A 301 5.28 -10.72 11.89
N GLN A 302 3.96 -10.55 11.81
CA GLN A 302 2.97 -11.56 12.20
C GLN A 302 3.20 -12.97 11.61
N SER A 303 3.86 -13.06 10.45
CA SER A 303 4.11 -14.34 9.75
C SER A 303 5.55 -14.84 9.84
N TYR A 304 6.52 -14.00 10.22
CA TYR A 304 7.93 -14.35 10.32
C TYR A 304 8.74 -13.21 10.95
N PHE A 305 9.82 -13.56 11.63
CA PHE A 305 10.80 -12.66 12.21
C PHE A 305 11.95 -12.45 11.22
N VAL A 306 12.35 -11.21 10.95
CA VAL A 306 13.41 -10.88 9.98
C VAL A 306 14.65 -10.38 10.71
N VAL A 307 15.82 -10.90 10.34
CA VAL A 307 17.12 -10.32 10.72
C VAL A 307 17.71 -9.61 9.50
N GLN A 308 18.09 -8.35 9.66
CA GLN A 308 18.51 -7.46 8.60
C GLN A 308 19.67 -6.56 9.06
N ILE A 309 20.24 -5.81 8.12
CA ILE A 309 21.34 -4.88 8.38
C ILE A 309 20.85 -3.44 8.21
N ASN A 310 21.15 -2.57 9.18
CA ASN A 310 20.85 -1.14 9.17
C ASN A 310 19.36 -0.82 8.89
N ASP A 311 18.45 -1.61 9.44
CA ASP A 311 16.99 -1.48 9.23
C ASP A 311 16.53 -1.53 7.76
N ASN A 312 17.35 -2.12 6.88
CA ASN A 312 16.99 -2.32 5.49
C ASN A 312 16.30 -3.68 5.27
N SER A 313 14.97 -3.64 5.16
CA SER A 313 14.14 -4.84 4.97
C SER A 313 14.18 -5.44 3.55
N TRP A 314 14.75 -4.73 2.57
CA TRP A 314 14.89 -5.23 1.20
C TRP A 314 16.01 -6.25 1.06
N TYR A 315 17.09 -6.09 1.84
CA TYR A 315 18.28 -6.93 1.80
C TYR A 315 18.51 -7.62 3.15
N TRP A 316 17.55 -8.46 3.53
CA TRP A 316 17.58 -9.22 4.78
C TRP A 316 18.66 -10.32 4.77
N VAL A 317 19.13 -10.71 5.96
CA VAL A 317 20.13 -11.79 6.12
C VAL A 317 19.42 -13.14 6.23
N CYS A 318 18.43 -13.22 7.10
CA CYS A 318 17.59 -14.41 7.20
C CYS A 318 16.18 -14.08 7.71
N ARG A 319 15.26 -15.01 7.50
CA ARG A 319 13.92 -15.00 8.10
C ARG A 319 13.76 -16.19 9.02
N ILE A 320 13.02 -16.04 10.10
CA ILE A 320 12.72 -17.11 11.05
C ILE A 320 11.21 -17.22 11.13
N ASN A 321 10.70 -18.44 11.02
CA ASN A 321 9.29 -18.73 11.27
C ASN A 321 9.21 -19.80 12.36
N ILE A 322 8.65 -19.41 13.51
CA ILE A 322 8.43 -20.30 14.65
C ILE A 322 6.93 -20.60 14.73
N GLY A 323 6.50 -21.69 14.09
CA GLY A 323 5.14 -22.19 14.18
C GLY A 323 5.02 -23.27 15.26
N LYS A 324 3.80 -23.48 15.78
CA LYS A 324 3.49 -24.51 16.80
C LYS A 324 3.93 -25.94 16.44
N ARG A 325 4.09 -26.25 15.15
CA ARG A 325 4.43 -27.60 14.64
C ARG A 325 5.73 -27.66 13.83
N LYS A 326 6.27 -26.51 13.43
CA LYS A 326 7.45 -26.44 12.56
C LYS A 326 8.21 -25.14 12.84
N LYS A 327 9.53 -25.24 12.91
CA LYS A 327 10.44 -24.10 12.98
C LYS A 327 11.27 -24.08 11.71
N GLN A 328 11.46 -22.92 11.11
CA GLN A 328 12.18 -22.81 9.84
C GLN A 328 13.04 -21.55 9.80
N ILE A 329 14.23 -21.65 9.19
CA ILE A 329 15.09 -20.53 8.84
C ILE A 329 15.09 -20.36 7.31
N GLY A 330 14.96 -19.13 6.86
CA GLY A 330 14.89 -18.73 5.46
C GLY A 330 16.13 -17.96 5.04
N PHE A 331 16.74 -18.32 3.90
CA PHE A 331 17.88 -17.63 3.30
C PHE A 331 17.52 -17.04 1.91
N PRO A 332 18.12 -15.90 1.51
CA PRO A 332 17.83 -15.30 0.22
C PRO A 332 18.34 -16.17 -0.93
N LYS A 333 17.51 -16.35 -1.97
CA LYS A 333 17.87 -17.01 -3.23
C LYS A 333 17.76 -16.06 -4.41
N GLU A 334 18.57 -16.32 -5.44
CA GLU A 334 18.49 -15.64 -6.75
C GLU A 334 18.49 -14.10 -6.64
N ASN A 335 19.40 -13.53 -5.84
CA ASN A 335 19.44 -12.08 -5.55
C ASN A 335 18.09 -11.55 -5.02
N TYR A 336 17.59 -12.16 -3.95
CA TYR A 336 16.34 -11.79 -3.28
C TYR A 336 15.05 -12.03 -4.07
N LYS A 337 15.09 -12.75 -5.21
CA LYS A 337 13.89 -13.19 -5.95
C LYS A 337 13.15 -14.36 -5.30
N GLY A 338 13.78 -15.02 -4.32
CA GLY A 338 13.17 -16.11 -3.56
C GLY A 338 13.72 -16.25 -2.15
N CYS A 339 13.11 -17.14 -1.37
CA CYS A 339 13.54 -17.51 -0.04
C CYS A 339 13.60 -19.04 0.05
N GLU A 340 14.78 -19.57 0.37
CA GLU A 340 14.95 -20.99 0.69
C GLU A 340 14.65 -21.23 2.17
N TRP A 341 13.55 -21.94 2.44
CA TRP A 341 13.17 -22.32 3.79
C TRP A 341 13.73 -23.68 4.16
N ILE A 342 14.49 -23.73 5.24
CA ILE A 342 15.07 -24.94 5.81
C ILE A 342 14.43 -25.19 7.17
N GLN A 343 13.93 -26.40 7.38
CA GLN A 343 13.34 -26.77 8.67
C GLN A 343 14.43 -26.99 9.72
N ILE A 344 14.19 -26.48 10.93
CA ILE A 344 15.01 -26.69 12.11
C ILE A 344 14.17 -27.34 13.20
N GLU A 345 14.78 -28.16 14.04
CA GLU A 345 14.11 -28.83 15.16
C GLU A 345 14.14 -27.94 16.40
N THR A 346 15.27 -27.28 16.62
CA THR A 346 15.52 -26.36 17.75
C THR A 346 16.15 -25.07 17.27
N ILE A 347 16.11 -24.01 18.08
CA ILE A 347 16.75 -22.73 17.75
C ILE A 347 18.29 -22.88 17.72
N ASP A 348 18.85 -23.80 18.51
CA ASP A 348 20.28 -24.13 18.49
C ASP A 348 20.75 -24.68 17.13
N ASP A 349 19.86 -25.25 16.32
CA ASP A 349 20.21 -25.71 14.97
C ASP A 349 20.68 -24.56 14.06
N ILE A 350 20.39 -23.30 14.42
CA ILE A 350 20.90 -22.12 13.69
C ILE A 350 22.43 -22.13 13.60
N PHE A 351 23.15 -22.64 14.62
CA PHE A 351 24.61 -22.76 14.58
C PHE A 351 25.10 -23.66 13.42
N LYS A 352 24.29 -24.61 12.97
CA LYS A 352 24.62 -25.48 11.83
C LYS A 352 24.65 -24.73 10.50
N TYR A 353 24.07 -23.53 10.43
CA TYR A 353 23.95 -22.71 9.23
C TYR A 353 24.81 -21.44 9.29
N GLU A 354 25.89 -21.42 10.08
CA GLU A 354 26.83 -20.29 10.18
C GLU A 354 27.35 -19.83 8.81
N ASN A 355 27.73 -20.76 7.93
CA ASN A 355 28.20 -20.42 6.59
C ASN A 355 27.12 -19.74 5.72
N ASN A 356 25.88 -20.23 5.78
CA ASN A 356 24.76 -19.64 5.04
C ASN A 356 24.44 -18.22 5.54
N LEU A 357 24.52 -17.99 6.86
CA LEU A 357 24.34 -16.67 7.45
C LEU A 357 25.43 -15.70 6.99
N ILE A 358 26.68 -16.14 6.92
CA ILE A 358 27.81 -15.31 6.44
C ILE A 358 27.65 -15.00 4.95
N GLU A 359 27.25 -15.98 4.13
CA GLU A 359 26.99 -15.78 2.71
C GLU A 359 25.86 -14.77 2.48
N ALA A 360 24.74 -14.91 3.21
CA ALA A 360 23.63 -13.98 3.14
C ALA A 360 23.98 -12.58 3.65
N LEU A 361 24.84 -12.46 4.67
CA LEU A 361 25.39 -11.18 5.12
C LEU A 361 26.21 -10.51 4.01
N ASN A 362 27.10 -11.25 3.35
CA ASN A 362 27.92 -10.72 2.25
C ASN A 362 27.04 -10.28 1.06
N LEU A 363 26.01 -11.05 0.75
CA LEU A 363 25.03 -10.69 -0.27
C LEU A 363 24.30 -9.40 0.11
N SER A 364 23.77 -9.30 1.33
CA SER A 364 23.12 -8.09 1.86
C SER A 364 24.03 -6.86 1.73
N LEU A 365 25.27 -6.96 2.20
CA LEU A 365 26.25 -5.88 2.13
C LEU A 365 26.65 -5.49 0.70
N SER A 366 26.54 -6.41 -0.28
CA SER A 366 26.83 -6.08 -1.67
C SER A 366 25.79 -5.13 -2.30
N PHE A 367 24.57 -5.10 -1.76
CA PHE A 367 23.49 -4.22 -2.23
C PHE A 367 23.33 -2.94 -1.39
N ILE A 368 23.91 -2.90 -0.19
CA ILE A 368 23.83 -1.74 0.72
C ILE A 368 24.97 -0.73 0.49
N LYS A 369 26.00 -1.09 -0.28
CA LYS A 369 27.18 -0.25 -0.55
C LYS A 369 26.90 0.97 -1.44
#